data_AF-A0A965QYC7-F1
#
_entry.id   AF-A0A965QYC7-F1
#
_cell.length_a   1.000
_cell.length_b   1.000
_cell.length_c   1.000
_cell.angle_alpha   90.00
_cell.angle_beta   90.00
_cell.angle_gamma   90.00
#
_symmetry.space_group_name_H-M   'P 1'
#
loop_
_entity.id
_entity.type
_entity.pdbx_description
1 polymer ?
#
loop_
_entity_poly.entity_id
_entity_poly.type
_entity_poly.pdbx_seq_one_letter_code
_entity_poly.pdbx_strand_id
1 'polypeptide(L)'
;MTVVQNPQEQSNTASADVAHFVRLQALLPLLGVKLTDHCLHYAPRSTLLVRLMRDAGFSYYQWVPGSSVSASVWSQPRPGLKVLSWFDEALFAPDAPGGADPSLAMDAGFAVAPDLVLGLLPAHESSPSPHTVNRIMQWAARGQCQAYLVGRMFLLSRRGLPASALAAVEGLIADDRRLVTDGLMAWLKNGADAAAADFARSQQRKALRAAGFRLAIDGTFFRFQSGLARLWKSLLREWSANGFSEFIVVIDRENTAPKFPNITYVAAPLHNAADRPRDKAILQALCDQLKVTLFISTYYSTPQTTPAFMLVPDMIPEVLGFDLQEAQWREKDEAIHYCRKYFSISLSSGRDLRRFYPQISEDRVVNAYCGSDFRTQSAEAVDLFRQRYRITRPYFMLSGSKTHSKNGELFFEAFARLGDRRGDFAVVCTCTNSMPTLEPEFMQHMGEASFHGLVLNDEDLQCAYSGALALAYPSRYEGFGLPVLEAMACSCPAITCHNSSLPEVGGDAVIYVDPDNVDQMYAALLAVQDPSRRPDFVAKGLAQAERFSWRDMANTMEAEFAAFRA
;
A
#
# COMPACT_ATOMS: atom_id res chain seq x y z
N MET A 1 -4.13 -37.09 -44.08
CA MET A 1 -3.49 -38.41 -43.90
C MET A 1 -4.25 -39.15 -42.81
N THR A 2 -4.82 -40.31 -43.13
CA THR A 2 -5.51 -41.19 -42.17
C THR A 2 -4.46 -41.92 -41.35
N VAL A 3 -4.39 -41.67 -40.04
CA VAL A 3 -3.39 -42.28 -39.15
C VAL A 3 -3.94 -43.61 -38.61
N VAL A 4 -3.31 -44.70 -39.01
CA VAL A 4 -3.48 -46.02 -38.37
C VAL A 4 -2.70 -45.98 -37.04
N GLN A 5 -3.40 -46.11 -35.92
CA GLN A 5 -2.80 -46.10 -34.58
C GLN A 5 -2.19 -47.45 -34.23
N ASN A 6 -0.93 -47.44 -33.77
CA ASN A 6 -0.28 -48.60 -33.16
C ASN A 6 -0.51 -48.56 -31.64
N PRO A 7 -1.02 -49.62 -30.97
CA PRO A 7 -1.60 -49.48 -29.62
C PRO A 7 -0.62 -49.41 -28.44
N GLN A 8 0.70 -49.37 -28.64
CA GLN A 8 1.66 -49.58 -27.54
C GLN A 8 2.45 -48.34 -27.05
N GLU A 9 2.21 -47.14 -27.58
CA GLU A 9 2.80 -45.90 -27.04
C GLU A 9 1.71 -44.90 -26.63
N GLN A 10 1.06 -45.16 -25.49
CA GLN A 10 0.25 -44.15 -24.80
C GLN A 10 1.11 -43.48 -23.72
N SER A 11 1.64 -42.29 -24.01
CA SER A 11 1.95 -41.29 -22.99
C SER A 11 1.03 -40.08 -23.17
N ASN A 12 0.25 -39.75 -22.14
CA ASN A 12 -0.74 -38.66 -22.18
C ASN A 12 -0.15 -37.28 -22.52
N THR A 13 1.16 -37.09 -22.30
CA THR A 13 1.88 -35.83 -22.55
C THR A 13 2.05 -35.53 -24.04
N ALA A 14 2.28 -36.55 -24.88
CA ALA A 14 2.48 -36.35 -26.32
C ALA A 14 1.22 -35.83 -27.04
N SER A 15 0.02 -36.21 -26.59
CA SER A 15 -1.23 -35.72 -27.19
C SER A 15 -1.54 -34.26 -26.85
N ALA A 16 -1.19 -33.83 -25.64
CA ALA A 16 -1.41 -32.47 -25.17
C ALA A 16 -0.47 -31.48 -25.89
N ASP A 17 0.81 -31.83 -26.05
CA ASP A 17 1.78 -30.95 -26.72
C ASP A 17 1.44 -30.76 -28.22
N VAL A 18 0.89 -31.79 -28.89
CA VAL A 18 0.40 -31.70 -30.28
C VAL A 18 -0.86 -30.84 -30.38
N ALA A 19 -1.78 -30.92 -29.43
CA ALA A 19 -2.98 -30.07 -29.38
C ALA A 19 -2.63 -28.59 -29.14
N HIS A 20 -1.68 -28.31 -28.25
CA HIS A 20 -1.16 -26.96 -28.02
C HIS A 20 -0.46 -26.41 -29.27
N PHE A 21 0.30 -27.24 -30.00
CA PHE A 21 0.96 -26.84 -31.24
C PHE A 21 -0.01 -26.40 -32.35
N VAL A 22 -1.12 -27.14 -32.54
CA VAL A 22 -2.16 -26.78 -33.52
C VAL A 22 -2.86 -25.47 -33.14
N ARG A 23 -3.11 -25.24 -31.84
CA ARG A 23 -3.70 -23.98 -31.34
C ARG A 23 -2.76 -22.78 -31.55
N LEU A 24 -1.46 -23.00 -31.43
CA LEU A 24 -0.40 -22.00 -31.59
C LEU A 24 -0.29 -21.55 -33.06
N GLN A 25 -0.40 -22.48 -34.02
CA GLN A 25 -0.49 -22.14 -35.45
C GLN A 25 -1.70 -21.25 -35.78
N ALA A 26 -2.83 -21.39 -35.07
CA ALA A 26 -4.03 -20.59 -35.30
C ALA A 26 -3.91 -19.14 -34.76
N LEU A 27 -3.10 -18.91 -33.74
CA LEU A 27 -2.85 -17.58 -33.15
C LEU A 27 -1.91 -16.71 -33.99
N LEU A 28 -0.93 -17.31 -34.66
CA LEU A 28 0.12 -16.57 -35.37
C LEU A 28 -0.41 -15.62 -36.47
N PRO A 29 -1.37 -16.02 -37.32
CA PRO A 29 -1.97 -15.12 -38.32
C PRO A 29 -2.71 -13.93 -37.70
N LEU A 30 -3.37 -14.13 -36.55
CA LEU A 30 -4.10 -13.08 -35.83
C LEU A 30 -3.16 -12.04 -35.19
N LEU A 31 -1.91 -12.44 -34.95
CA LEU A 31 -0.83 -11.58 -34.45
C LEU A 31 -0.02 -10.95 -35.59
N GLY A 32 -0.47 -11.08 -36.85
CA GLY A 32 0.19 -10.51 -38.03
C GLY A 32 1.46 -11.26 -38.45
N VAL A 33 1.68 -12.48 -37.95
CA VAL A 33 2.84 -13.31 -38.27
C VAL A 33 2.53 -14.19 -39.47
N LYS A 34 3.37 -14.12 -40.52
CA LYS A 34 3.36 -15.11 -41.62
C LYS A 34 4.32 -16.26 -41.29
N LEU A 35 3.78 -17.48 -41.19
CA LEU A 35 4.58 -18.71 -41.12
C LEU A 35 5.38 -18.83 -42.43
N THR A 36 6.71 -18.79 -42.33
CA THR A 36 7.61 -19.20 -43.42
C THR A 36 8.25 -20.54 -43.04
N ASP A 37 8.66 -21.32 -44.04
CA ASP A 37 8.91 -22.78 -43.99
C ASP A 37 9.98 -23.30 -43.01
N HIS A 38 10.50 -22.47 -42.10
CA HIS A 38 11.64 -22.79 -41.24
C HIS A 38 11.41 -22.36 -39.79
N CYS A 39 10.44 -22.99 -39.11
CA CYS A 39 10.33 -22.94 -37.65
C CYS A 39 10.98 -24.19 -37.04
N LEU A 40 11.96 -24.00 -36.16
CA LEU A 40 12.66 -25.08 -35.47
C LEU A 40 11.99 -25.33 -34.10
N HIS A 41 11.56 -26.58 -33.86
CA HIS A 41 10.99 -27.01 -32.58
C HIS A 41 11.94 -27.98 -31.88
N TYR A 42 12.23 -27.74 -30.60
CA TYR A 42 12.83 -28.74 -29.72
C TYR A 42 11.71 -29.46 -28.94
N ALA A 43 11.64 -30.78 -29.08
CA ALA A 43 10.72 -31.65 -28.34
C ALA A 43 11.50 -32.54 -27.36
N PRO A 44 10.97 -32.83 -26.16
CA PRO A 44 11.63 -33.73 -25.21
C PRO A 44 11.52 -35.18 -25.70
N ARG A 45 12.66 -35.90 -25.79
CA ARG A 45 12.89 -37.37 -25.92
C ARG A 45 11.87 -38.28 -26.66
N SER A 46 10.90 -37.73 -27.39
CA SER A 46 9.87 -38.48 -28.10
C SER A 46 10.37 -38.79 -29.52
N THR A 47 10.82 -40.03 -29.70
CA THR A 47 11.27 -40.60 -30.97
C THR A 47 10.18 -40.56 -32.06
N LEU A 48 8.89 -40.53 -31.67
CA LEU A 48 7.76 -40.54 -32.60
C LEU A 48 7.56 -39.18 -33.31
N LEU A 49 7.63 -38.07 -32.56
CA LEU A 49 7.45 -36.73 -33.12
C LEU A 49 8.61 -36.34 -34.05
N VAL A 50 9.84 -36.74 -33.70
CA VAL A 50 11.03 -36.54 -34.53
C VAL A 50 10.92 -37.28 -35.88
N ARG A 51 10.30 -38.47 -35.88
CA ARG A 51 10.08 -39.27 -37.09
C ARG A 51 9.02 -38.63 -38.00
N LEU A 52 7.90 -38.19 -37.41
CA LEU A 52 6.83 -37.47 -38.13
C LEU A 52 7.31 -36.15 -38.76
N MET A 53 8.17 -35.41 -38.06
CA MET A 53 8.76 -34.15 -38.54
C MET A 53 9.76 -34.37 -39.68
N ARG A 54 10.55 -35.46 -39.63
CA ARG A 54 11.45 -35.85 -40.71
C ARG A 54 10.67 -36.26 -41.96
N ASP A 55 9.61 -37.04 -41.79
CA ASP A 55 8.76 -37.50 -42.91
C ASP A 55 7.95 -36.36 -43.54
N ALA A 56 7.74 -35.26 -42.81
CA ALA A 56 7.12 -34.02 -43.30
C ALA A 56 8.13 -33.00 -43.90
N GLY A 57 9.43 -33.34 -44.00
CA GLY A 57 10.43 -32.54 -44.72
C GLY A 57 11.18 -31.49 -43.88
N PHE A 58 11.11 -31.55 -42.54
CA PHE A 58 11.79 -30.59 -41.66
C PHE A 58 13.21 -31.05 -41.24
N SER A 59 14.16 -30.11 -41.19
CA SER A 59 15.53 -30.33 -40.67
C SER A 59 15.59 -30.12 -39.14
N TYR A 60 16.31 -30.96 -38.40
CA TYR A 60 16.39 -30.88 -36.93
C TYR A 60 17.83 -30.99 -36.39
N TYR A 61 18.09 -30.42 -35.20
CA TYR A 61 19.34 -30.54 -34.43
C TYR A 61 19.04 -30.87 -32.97
N GLN A 62 19.89 -31.69 -32.34
CA GLN A 62 19.73 -32.13 -30.94
C GLN A 62 20.89 -31.59 -30.10
N TRP A 63 20.57 -30.97 -28.96
CA TRP A 63 21.56 -30.66 -27.92
C TRP A 63 21.55 -31.75 -26.84
N VAL A 64 22.73 -32.15 -26.36
CA VAL A 64 22.91 -33.15 -25.30
C VAL A 64 23.58 -32.48 -24.10
N PRO A 65 22.93 -32.39 -22.93
CA PRO A 65 23.54 -31.79 -21.76
C PRO A 65 24.73 -32.64 -21.27
N GLY A 66 25.88 -32.01 -21.07
CA GLY A 66 27.09 -32.64 -20.51
C GLY A 66 28.27 -32.84 -21.46
N SER A 67 28.14 -32.53 -22.76
CA SER A 67 29.28 -32.52 -23.67
C SER A 67 30.02 -31.17 -23.64
N SER A 68 31.28 -31.17 -23.23
CA SER A 68 32.20 -30.03 -23.35
C SER A 68 32.48 -29.74 -24.82
N VAL A 69 31.61 -28.99 -25.48
CA VAL A 69 31.86 -28.43 -26.80
C VAL A 69 32.14 -26.95 -26.59
N SER A 70 33.36 -26.53 -26.91
CA SER A 70 33.83 -25.16 -26.82
C SER A 70 32.88 -24.22 -27.58
N ALA A 71 32.75 -22.99 -27.10
CA ALA A 71 31.90 -21.91 -27.64
C ALA A 71 32.27 -21.43 -29.08
N SER A 72 32.93 -22.26 -29.87
CA SER A 72 33.53 -21.92 -31.17
C SER A 72 32.83 -22.55 -32.39
N VAL A 73 31.60 -23.07 -32.26
CA VAL A 73 30.77 -23.46 -33.41
C VAL A 73 29.39 -22.82 -33.31
N TRP A 74 29.36 -21.50 -33.33
CA TRP A 74 28.22 -20.76 -33.89
C TRP A 74 28.58 -20.43 -35.33
N SER A 75 28.32 -21.35 -36.26
CA SER A 75 28.35 -20.98 -37.68
C SER A 75 27.26 -19.94 -37.90
N GLN A 76 27.60 -18.78 -38.48
CA GLN A 76 26.66 -17.68 -38.70
C GLN A 76 25.32 -18.19 -39.27
N PRO A 77 24.17 -17.81 -38.68
CA PRO A 77 22.89 -18.30 -39.16
C PRO A 77 22.61 -17.74 -40.56
N ARG A 78 22.16 -18.60 -41.48
CA ARG A 78 21.69 -18.17 -42.80
C ARG A 78 20.49 -17.22 -42.65
N PRO A 79 20.28 -16.26 -43.57
CA PRO A 79 19.18 -15.31 -43.50
C PRO A 79 17.84 -16.05 -43.53
N GLY A 80 17.03 -15.89 -42.48
CA GLY A 80 15.66 -16.44 -42.42
C GLY A 80 15.41 -17.56 -41.39
N LEU A 81 16.43 -18.01 -40.64
CA LEU A 81 16.23 -18.98 -39.55
C LEU A 81 15.98 -18.25 -38.22
N LYS A 82 14.83 -18.49 -37.57
CA LYS A 82 14.51 -17.91 -36.24
C LYS A 82 14.20 -19.03 -35.23
N VAL A 83 14.92 -19.03 -34.11
CA VAL A 83 14.93 -20.11 -33.11
C VAL A 83 13.98 -19.78 -31.96
N LEU A 84 13.10 -20.71 -31.60
CA LEU A 84 12.33 -20.71 -30.34
C LEU A 84 13.17 -21.37 -29.24
N SER A 85 13.57 -20.62 -28.20
CA SER A 85 14.38 -21.15 -27.09
C SER A 85 13.52 -21.69 -25.94
N TRP A 86 14.00 -22.77 -25.31
CA TRP A 86 13.41 -23.38 -24.11
C TRP A 86 13.71 -22.54 -22.85
N PHE A 87 12.79 -22.53 -21.88
CA PHE A 87 12.98 -21.88 -20.59
C PHE A 87 13.78 -22.84 -19.67
N ASP A 88 15.12 -22.77 -19.72
CA ASP A 88 15.97 -23.48 -18.76
C ASP A 88 16.30 -22.54 -17.60
N GLU A 89 15.98 -22.94 -16.37
CA GLU A 89 16.23 -22.13 -15.18
C GLU A 89 17.71 -21.76 -15.03
N ALA A 90 18.62 -22.61 -15.52
CA ALA A 90 20.07 -22.42 -15.42
C ALA A 90 20.60 -21.26 -16.29
N LEU A 91 19.91 -20.86 -17.36
CA LEU A 91 20.33 -19.77 -18.26
C LEU A 91 20.17 -18.36 -17.65
N PHE A 92 19.52 -18.27 -16.47
CA PHE A 92 19.13 -17.01 -15.84
C PHE A 92 19.61 -16.88 -14.39
N ALA A 93 20.57 -17.72 -13.98
CA ALA A 93 21.29 -17.47 -12.74
C ALA A 93 21.98 -16.10 -12.81
N PRO A 94 21.97 -15.29 -11.74
CA PRO A 94 22.51 -13.93 -11.76
C PRO A 94 23.96 -13.82 -12.25
N ASP A 95 24.72 -14.92 -12.12
CA ASP A 95 26.15 -15.00 -12.42
C ASP A 95 26.48 -15.85 -13.66
N ALA A 96 25.48 -16.26 -14.46
CA ALA A 96 25.73 -17.05 -15.67
C ALA A 96 26.39 -16.18 -16.77
N PRO A 97 27.58 -16.55 -17.28
CA PRO A 97 28.25 -15.79 -18.33
C PRO A 97 27.46 -15.92 -19.64
N GLY A 98 26.80 -14.83 -20.04
CA GLY A 98 25.94 -14.79 -21.23
C GLY A 98 24.44 -14.91 -20.96
N GLY A 99 23.97 -14.66 -19.74
CA GLY A 99 22.54 -14.55 -19.43
C GLY A 99 21.83 -13.62 -20.44
N ALA A 100 20.89 -14.16 -21.20
CA ALA A 100 20.34 -13.50 -22.38
C ALA A 100 19.54 -12.24 -21.98
N ASP A 101 20.06 -11.06 -22.38
CA ASP A 101 19.31 -9.81 -22.31
C ASP A 101 18.14 -9.87 -23.32
N PRO A 102 16.88 -9.66 -22.91
CA PRO A 102 15.74 -9.61 -23.82
C PRO A 102 15.88 -8.54 -24.92
N SER A 103 16.63 -7.45 -24.69
CA SER A 103 16.93 -6.47 -25.74
C SER A 103 17.73 -7.11 -26.88
N LEU A 104 18.75 -7.93 -26.56
CA LEU A 104 19.54 -8.68 -27.52
C LEU A 104 18.72 -9.75 -28.25
N ALA A 105 17.78 -10.44 -27.59
CA ALA A 105 16.93 -11.44 -28.24
C ALA A 105 15.93 -10.81 -29.24
N MET A 106 15.39 -9.63 -28.91
CA MET A 106 14.49 -8.85 -29.77
C MET A 106 15.25 -8.19 -30.94
N ASP A 107 16.44 -7.66 -30.69
CA ASP A 107 17.26 -6.96 -31.68
C ASP A 107 18.04 -7.93 -32.60
N ALA A 108 18.38 -9.14 -32.13
CA ALA A 108 19.09 -10.16 -32.93
C ALA A 108 18.17 -11.00 -33.84
N GLY A 109 16.90 -10.61 -34.00
CA GLY A 109 16.02 -11.20 -35.00
C GLY A 109 15.56 -12.63 -34.73
N PHE A 110 15.70 -13.15 -33.50
CA PHE A 110 15.20 -14.48 -33.11
C PHE A 110 13.66 -14.54 -32.99
N ALA A 111 12.98 -13.40 -33.11
CA ALA A 111 11.55 -13.24 -32.85
C ALA A 111 10.66 -13.51 -34.08
N VAL A 112 9.54 -14.20 -33.83
CA VAL A 112 8.49 -14.50 -34.82
C VAL A 112 7.89 -13.21 -35.44
N ALA A 113 7.97 -12.08 -34.72
CA ALA A 113 7.82 -10.71 -35.21
C ALA A 113 8.67 -9.76 -34.33
N PRO A 114 9.15 -8.60 -34.82
CA PRO A 114 10.08 -7.72 -34.10
C PRO A 114 9.59 -7.17 -32.74
N ASP A 115 8.30 -7.31 -32.44
CA ASP A 115 7.66 -6.81 -31.21
C ASP A 115 7.13 -7.92 -30.30
N LEU A 116 7.37 -9.20 -30.61
CA LEU A 116 6.68 -10.35 -30.00
C LEU A 116 7.60 -11.53 -29.68
N VAL A 117 7.54 -12.03 -28.45
CA VAL A 117 8.26 -13.25 -28.01
C VAL A 117 7.28 -14.26 -27.45
N LEU A 118 7.35 -15.52 -27.90
CA LEU A 118 6.52 -16.61 -27.41
C LEU A 118 7.42 -17.67 -26.77
N GLY A 119 7.00 -18.23 -25.64
CA GLY A 119 7.71 -19.32 -24.98
C GLY A 119 6.80 -20.36 -24.32
N LEU A 120 7.39 -21.50 -24.01
CA LEU A 120 6.76 -22.68 -23.42
C LEU A 120 7.49 -23.08 -22.14
N LEU A 121 6.71 -23.39 -21.10
CA LEU A 121 7.21 -23.83 -19.79
C LEU A 121 7.63 -25.30 -19.81
N PRO A 122 8.52 -25.73 -18.89
CA PRO A 122 8.99 -27.11 -18.80
C PRO A 122 7.87 -28.16 -18.67
N ALA A 123 8.13 -29.38 -19.15
CA ALA A 123 7.16 -30.49 -19.22
C ALA A 123 6.66 -31.03 -17.88
N HIS A 124 7.36 -30.74 -16.78
CA HIS A 124 6.99 -31.18 -15.44
C HIS A 124 6.03 -30.22 -14.73
N GLU A 125 5.83 -29.00 -15.25
CA GLU A 125 4.83 -28.05 -14.74
C GLU A 125 3.58 -28.10 -15.62
N SER A 126 2.45 -28.56 -15.07
CA SER A 126 1.14 -28.49 -15.76
C SER A 126 0.55 -27.07 -15.76
N SER A 127 1.01 -26.21 -14.84
CA SER A 127 0.70 -24.80 -14.70
C SER A 127 1.93 -24.08 -14.14
N PRO A 128 2.21 -22.82 -14.51
CA PRO A 128 3.36 -22.08 -14.00
C PRO A 128 3.32 -21.97 -12.47
N SER A 129 4.42 -22.29 -11.80
CA SER A 129 4.57 -22.00 -10.37
C SER A 129 4.64 -20.47 -10.14
N PRO A 130 4.24 -19.96 -8.96
CA PRO A 130 4.36 -18.54 -8.63
C PRO A 130 5.78 -17.98 -8.82
N HIS A 131 6.79 -18.83 -8.63
CA HIS A 131 8.18 -18.49 -8.88
C HIS A 131 8.47 -18.26 -10.37
N THR A 132 8.03 -19.20 -11.22
CA THR A 132 8.12 -19.12 -12.69
C THR A 132 7.43 -17.86 -13.23
N VAL A 133 6.23 -17.57 -12.73
CA VAL A 133 5.47 -16.37 -13.10
C VAL A 133 6.21 -15.09 -12.73
N ASN A 134 6.72 -14.98 -11.50
CA ASN A 134 7.43 -13.80 -11.04
C ASN A 134 8.67 -13.52 -11.91
N ARG A 135 9.39 -14.57 -12.34
CA ARG A 135 10.53 -14.44 -13.24
C ARG A 135 10.14 -13.96 -14.63
N ILE A 136 9.04 -14.45 -15.20
CA ILE A 136 8.51 -13.98 -16.48
C ILE A 136 8.13 -12.50 -16.40
N MET A 137 7.53 -12.07 -15.29
CA MET A 137 7.17 -10.66 -15.07
C MET A 137 8.41 -9.77 -14.92
N GLN A 138 9.43 -10.21 -14.19
CA GLN A 138 10.71 -9.50 -14.12
C GLN A 138 11.37 -9.37 -15.50
N TRP A 139 11.25 -10.42 -16.31
CA TRP A 139 11.77 -10.42 -17.67
C TRP A 139 10.99 -9.47 -18.59
N ALA A 140 9.66 -9.44 -18.48
CA ALA A 140 8.80 -8.48 -19.20
C ALA A 140 9.12 -7.03 -18.81
N ALA A 141 9.33 -6.76 -17.51
CA ALA A 141 9.69 -5.44 -17.00
C ALA A 141 11.05 -4.96 -17.56
N ARG A 142 12.06 -5.83 -17.61
CA ARG A 142 13.38 -5.52 -18.20
C ARG A 142 13.28 -5.25 -19.70
N GLY A 143 12.44 -6.00 -20.41
CA GLY A 143 12.24 -5.85 -21.86
C GLY A 143 11.27 -4.74 -22.27
N GLN A 144 10.67 -3.99 -21.33
CA GLN A 144 9.57 -3.05 -21.57
C GLN A 144 8.41 -3.69 -22.36
N CYS A 145 8.06 -4.92 -22.01
CA CYS A 145 7.03 -5.72 -22.65
C CYS A 145 5.86 -5.99 -21.69
N GLN A 146 4.69 -6.24 -22.25
CA GLN A 146 3.57 -6.86 -21.55
C GLN A 146 3.69 -8.38 -21.63
N ALA A 147 3.33 -9.10 -20.57
CA ALA A 147 3.32 -10.55 -20.53
C ALA A 147 1.89 -11.11 -20.47
N TYR A 148 1.65 -12.17 -21.23
CA TYR A 148 0.39 -12.92 -21.26
C TYR A 148 0.70 -14.40 -21.01
N LEU A 149 -0.01 -15.04 -20.08
CA LEU A 149 0.18 -16.44 -19.72
C LEU A 149 -1.06 -17.25 -20.09
N VAL A 150 -0.87 -18.38 -20.77
CA VAL A 150 -1.95 -19.28 -21.22
C VAL A 150 -1.51 -20.72 -20.97
N GLY A 151 -1.97 -21.33 -19.87
CA GLY A 151 -1.53 -22.67 -19.48
C GLY A 151 -0.02 -22.76 -19.33
N ARG A 152 0.63 -23.62 -20.11
CA ARG A 152 2.11 -23.77 -20.16
C ARG A 152 2.80 -22.80 -21.12
N MET A 153 2.09 -21.83 -21.68
CA MET A 153 2.64 -20.87 -22.63
C MET A 153 2.71 -19.48 -22.02
N PHE A 154 3.70 -18.70 -22.43
CA PHE A 154 3.73 -17.27 -22.19
C PHE A 154 4.04 -16.51 -23.48
N LEU A 155 3.55 -15.28 -23.56
CA LEU A 155 3.72 -14.35 -24.67
C LEU A 155 4.18 -13.02 -24.11
N LEU A 156 5.25 -12.45 -24.64
CA LEU A 156 5.68 -11.09 -24.37
C LEU A 156 5.45 -10.22 -25.60
N SER A 157 4.92 -9.01 -25.39
CA SER A 157 4.69 -8.04 -26.46
C SER A 157 5.08 -6.63 -26.06
N ARG A 158 5.83 -5.91 -26.90
CA ARG A 158 6.15 -4.47 -26.67
C ARG A 158 4.94 -3.56 -26.87
N ARG A 159 3.92 -4.04 -27.58
CA ARG A 159 2.67 -3.32 -27.83
C ARG A 159 1.50 -4.08 -27.21
N GLY A 160 0.48 -3.35 -26.75
CA GLY A 160 -0.77 -3.98 -26.33
C GLY A 160 -1.34 -4.85 -27.43
N LEU A 161 -1.83 -6.05 -27.08
CA LEU A 161 -2.50 -6.91 -28.06
C LEU A 161 -3.80 -6.23 -28.53
N PRO A 162 -4.13 -6.29 -29.83
CA PRO A 162 -5.40 -5.79 -30.32
C PRO A 162 -6.56 -6.59 -29.69
N ALA A 163 -7.71 -5.95 -29.49
CA ALA A 163 -8.87 -6.53 -28.79
C ALA A 163 -9.33 -7.88 -29.39
N SER A 164 -9.19 -8.07 -30.71
CA SER A 164 -9.48 -9.33 -31.39
C SER A 164 -8.52 -10.47 -31.01
N ALA A 165 -7.24 -10.17 -30.77
CA ALA A 165 -6.26 -11.13 -30.30
C ALA A 165 -6.45 -11.43 -28.81
N LEU A 166 -6.82 -10.42 -28.02
CA LEU A 166 -7.16 -10.59 -26.60
C LEU A 166 -8.36 -11.54 -26.44
N ALA A 167 -9.44 -11.30 -27.20
CA ALA A 167 -10.64 -12.14 -27.19
C ALA A 167 -10.37 -13.59 -27.65
N ALA A 168 -9.46 -13.78 -28.61
CA ALA A 168 -9.04 -15.11 -29.05
C ALA A 168 -8.23 -15.84 -27.97
N VAL A 169 -7.35 -15.12 -27.25
CA VAL A 169 -6.61 -15.64 -26.09
C VAL A 169 -7.58 -15.98 -24.95
N GLU A 170 -8.55 -15.13 -24.67
CA GLU A 170 -9.62 -15.38 -23.68
C GLU A 170 -10.50 -16.58 -24.06
N GLY A 171 -10.82 -16.75 -25.34
CA GLY A 171 -11.55 -17.93 -25.84
C GLY A 171 -10.76 -19.23 -25.67
N LEU A 172 -9.46 -19.20 -25.91
CA LEU A 172 -8.56 -20.33 -25.66
C LEU A 172 -8.44 -20.67 -24.17
N ILE A 173 -8.52 -19.67 -23.28
CA ILE A 173 -8.53 -19.84 -21.83
C ILE A 173 -9.86 -20.46 -21.36
N ALA A 174 -10.98 -20.08 -21.98
CA ALA A 174 -12.31 -20.57 -21.63
C ALA A 174 -12.53 -22.06 -21.98
N ASP A 175 -11.88 -22.57 -23.03
CA ASP A 175 -11.98 -23.96 -23.47
C ASP A 175 -11.20 -24.94 -22.56
N ASP A 176 -10.21 -24.48 -21.80
CA ASP A 176 -9.40 -25.30 -20.88
C ASP A 176 -9.85 -25.12 -19.41
N ARG A 177 -11.10 -25.48 -19.14
CA ARG A 177 -11.79 -25.37 -17.82
C ARG A 177 -11.20 -26.19 -16.67
N ARG A 178 -9.95 -26.67 -16.75
CA ARG A 178 -9.33 -27.49 -15.69
C ARG A 178 -8.25 -26.81 -14.85
N LEU A 179 -7.89 -25.55 -15.09
CA LEU A 179 -6.79 -24.91 -14.33
C LEU A 179 -6.92 -23.39 -14.05
N VAL A 180 -8.13 -22.82 -14.12
CA VAL A 180 -8.34 -21.42 -13.74
C VAL A 180 -9.11 -21.37 -12.42
N THR A 181 -8.39 -21.28 -11.31
CA THR A 181 -8.98 -20.89 -10.02
C THR A 181 -9.20 -19.37 -10.02
N ASP A 182 -10.23 -18.89 -9.31
CA ASP A 182 -10.57 -17.46 -9.18
C ASP A 182 -9.37 -16.58 -8.76
N GLY A 183 -8.38 -17.19 -8.08
CA GLY A 183 -7.12 -16.55 -7.72
C GLY A 183 -6.23 -16.14 -8.90
N LEU A 184 -6.20 -16.88 -10.01
CA LEU A 184 -5.37 -16.53 -11.18
C LEU A 184 -5.95 -15.32 -11.94
N MET A 185 -7.28 -15.24 -12.05
CA MET A 185 -7.95 -14.10 -12.70
C MET A 185 -7.87 -12.83 -11.84
N ALA A 186 -8.03 -12.96 -10.53
CA ALA A 186 -7.78 -11.85 -9.59
C ALA A 186 -6.32 -11.40 -9.64
N TRP A 187 -5.37 -12.34 -9.73
CA TRP A 187 -3.94 -12.05 -9.82
C TRP A 187 -3.55 -11.38 -11.14
N LEU A 188 -4.07 -11.83 -12.29
CA LEU A 188 -3.87 -11.20 -13.60
C LEU A 188 -4.45 -9.79 -13.65
N LYS A 189 -5.66 -9.60 -13.09
CA LYS A 189 -6.29 -8.28 -12.99
C LYS A 189 -5.47 -7.35 -12.08
N ASN A 190 -5.07 -7.82 -10.91
CA ASN A 190 -4.21 -7.04 -9.99
C ASN A 190 -2.86 -6.70 -10.62
N GLY A 191 -2.28 -7.62 -11.41
CA GLY A 191 -1.04 -7.38 -12.15
C GLY A 191 -1.19 -6.36 -13.29
N ALA A 192 -2.30 -6.41 -14.02
CA ALA A 192 -2.62 -5.43 -15.07
C ALA A 192 -2.91 -4.04 -14.49
N ASP A 193 -3.67 -3.97 -13.40
CA ASP A 193 -3.97 -2.74 -12.67
C ASP A 193 -2.68 -2.12 -12.08
N ALA A 194 -1.80 -2.95 -11.51
CA ALA A 194 -0.49 -2.52 -11.03
C ALA A 194 0.40 -1.98 -12.16
N ALA A 195 0.45 -2.66 -13.31
CA ALA A 195 1.23 -2.21 -14.47
C ALA A 195 0.67 -0.91 -15.09
N ALA A 196 -0.66 -0.76 -15.15
CA ALA A 196 -1.30 0.47 -15.60
C ALA A 196 -1.01 1.63 -14.64
N ALA A 197 -1.08 1.40 -13.33
CA ALA A 197 -0.72 2.39 -12.32
C ALA A 197 0.77 2.78 -12.41
N ASP A 198 1.67 1.83 -12.64
CA ASP A 198 3.10 2.11 -12.83
C ASP A 198 3.38 2.91 -14.10
N PHE A 199 2.69 2.61 -15.20
CA PHE A 199 2.79 3.40 -16.42
C PHE A 199 2.26 4.82 -16.23
N ALA A 200 1.09 4.97 -15.60
CA ALA A 200 0.50 6.28 -15.30
C ALA A 200 1.44 7.11 -14.43
N ARG A 201 1.98 6.53 -13.35
CA ARG A 201 3.00 7.16 -12.49
C ARG A 201 4.24 7.54 -13.29
N SER A 202 4.73 6.68 -14.18
CA SER A 202 5.87 6.98 -15.04
C SER A 202 5.63 8.22 -15.93
N GLN A 203 4.45 8.32 -16.55
CA GLN A 203 4.09 9.50 -17.36
C GLN A 203 3.95 10.77 -16.51
N GLN A 204 3.30 10.68 -15.35
CA GLN A 204 3.16 11.78 -14.40
C GLN A 204 4.54 12.29 -13.96
N ARG A 205 5.45 11.40 -13.56
CA ARG A 205 6.83 11.78 -13.20
C ARG A 205 7.57 12.45 -14.35
N LYS A 206 7.42 11.94 -15.58
CA LYS A 206 8.02 12.57 -16.76
C LYS A 206 7.50 14.00 -16.94
N ALA A 207 6.21 14.23 -16.77
CA ALA A 207 5.62 15.56 -16.83
C ALA A 207 6.11 16.47 -15.70
N LEU A 208 6.21 15.97 -14.47
CA LEU A 208 6.73 16.72 -13.32
C LEU A 208 8.20 17.13 -13.51
N ARG A 209 9.05 16.23 -14.03
CA ARG A 209 10.44 16.54 -14.39
C ARG A 209 10.51 17.63 -15.45
N ALA A 210 9.69 17.53 -16.50
CA ALA A 210 9.65 18.53 -17.57
C ALA A 210 9.18 19.91 -17.05
N ALA A 211 8.29 19.92 -16.05
CA ALA A 211 7.83 21.14 -15.39
C ALA A 211 8.83 21.68 -14.33
N GLY A 212 9.91 20.96 -14.04
CA GLY A 212 10.84 21.32 -12.96
C GLY A 212 10.17 21.31 -11.57
N PHE A 213 9.13 20.48 -11.39
CA PHE A 213 8.36 20.44 -10.15
C PHE A 213 9.22 20.02 -8.96
N ARG A 214 9.05 20.70 -7.83
CA ARG A 214 9.73 20.40 -6.58
C ARG A 214 8.86 20.76 -5.39
N LEU A 215 8.60 19.77 -4.53
CA LEU A 215 7.82 19.89 -3.31
C LEU A 215 8.76 20.02 -2.11
N ALA A 216 8.59 21.07 -1.31
CA ALA A 216 9.19 21.15 0.01
C ALA A 216 8.20 20.74 1.10
N ILE A 217 8.65 19.89 2.02
CA ILE A 217 7.90 19.50 3.23
C ILE A 217 8.64 20.06 4.45
N ASP A 218 8.03 20.98 5.19
CA ASP A 218 8.62 21.51 6.42
C ASP A 218 8.38 20.60 7.62
N GLY A 219 9.47 20.03 8.16
CA GLY A 219 9.48 18.97 9.17
C GLY A 219 9.26 19.43 10.62
N THR A 220 8.50 20.50 10.85
CA THR A 220 8.21 21.07 12.19
C THR A 220 7.72 20.04 13.21
N PHE A 221 6.91 19.07 12.80
CA PHE A 221 6.20 18.18 13.72
C PHE A 221 6.89 16.84 14.00
N PHE A 222 8.01 16.51 13.32
CA PHE A 222 8.70 15.23 13.52
C PHE A 222 9.39 15.08 14.88
N ARG A 223 9.63 16.19 15.58
CA ARG A 223 10.19 16.20 16.94
C ARG A 223 9.26 15.61 18.01
N PHE A 224 7.98 15.44 17.69
CA PHE A 224 6.97 14.97 18.64
C PHE A 224 6.61 13.52 18.36
N GLN A 225 6.43 12.73 19.41
CA GLN A 225 5.74 11.45 19.31
C GLN A 225 4.24 11.78 19.29
N SER A 226 3.59 11.66 18.13
CA SER A 226 2.18 12.02 17.94
C SER A 226 1.58 11.29 16.73
N GLY A 227 0.25 11.23 16.67
CA GLY A 227 -0.46 10.72 15.50
C GLY A 227 -0.13 11.48 14.21
N LEU A 228 0.07 12.80 14.31
CA LEU A 228 0.45 13.64 13.17
C LEU A 228 1.87 13.35 12.67
N ALA A 229 2.83 13.14 13.58
CA ALA A 229 4.18 12.72 13.21
C ALA A 229 4.18 11.34 12.54
N ARG A 230 3.36 10.40 13.02
CA ARG A 230 3.18 9.07 12.41
C ARG A 230 2.54 9.15 11.03
N LEU A 231 1.53 10.01 10.85
CA LEU A 231 0.91 10.29 9.56
C LEU A 231 1.98 10.72 8.54
N TRP A 232 2.75 11.76 8.86
CA TRP A 232 3.78 12.26 7.94
C TRP A 232 4.90 11.25 7.68
N LYS A 233 5.32 10.50 8.71
CA LYS A 233 6.30 9.41 8.54
C LYS A 233 5.78 8.33 7.58
N SER A 234 4.48 8.02 7.63
CA SER A 234 3.85 7.01 6.77
C SER A 234 3.73 7.51 5.33
N LEU A 235 3.34 8.78 5.13
CA LEU A 235 3.32 9.41 3.80
C LEU A 235 4.71 9.44 3.14
N LEU A 236 5.76 9.85 3.89
CA LEU A 236 7.13 9.84 3.37
C LEU A 236 7.59 8.43 3.00
N ARG A 237 7.16 7.40 3.76
CA ARG A 237 7.45 6.00 3.43
C ARG A 237 6.78 5.59 2.12
N GLU A 238 5.50 5.89 1.94
CA GLU A 238 4.76 5.56 0.71
C GLU A 238 5.36 6.28 -0.51
N TRP A 239 5.68 7.57 -0.41
CA TRP A 239 6.30 8.32 -1.51
C TRP A 239 7.74 7.89 -1.81
N SER A 240 8.48 7.42 -0.80
CA SER A 240 9.80 6.79 -1.00
C SER A 240 9.67 5.46 -1.75
N ALA A 241 8.67 4.65 -1.40
CA ALA A 241 8.44 3.35 -2.03
C ALA A 241 7.89 3.46 -3.47
N ASN A 242 7.08 4.48 -3.77
CA ASN A 242 6.45 4.65 -5.08
C ASN A 242 7.27 5.49 -6.07
N GLY A 243 8.38 6.09 -5.62
CA GLY A 243 9.30 6.90 -6.42
C GLY A 243 8.91 8.37 -6.59
N PHE A 244 7.84 8.85 -5.95
CA PHE A 244 7.49 10.28 -5.90
C PHE A 244 8.50 11.09 -5.08
N SER A 245 9.27 10.43 -4.20
CA SER A 245 10.34 11.02 -3.40
C SER A 245 11.38 11.83 -4.17
N GLU A 246 11.57 11.54 -5.46
CA GLU A 246 12.46 12.30 -6.35
C GLU A 246 12.14 13.82 -6.37
N PHE A 247 10.87 14.18 -6.23
CA PHE A 247 10.43 15.58 -6.23
C PHE A 247 10.38 16.20 -4.84
N ILE A 248 10.67 15.42 -3.79
CA ILE A 248 10.51 15.83 -2.40
C ILE A 248 11.84 16.30 -1.81
N VAL A 249 11.79 17.48 -1.19
CA VAL A 249 12.80 17.91 -0.22
C VAL A 249 12.14 18.07 1.15
N VAL A 250 12.67 17.40 2.16
CA VAL A 250 12.27 17.62 3.54
C VAL A 250 13.19 18.66 4.17
N ILE A 251 12.61 19.75 4.66
CA ILE A 251 13.29 20.72 5.51
C ILE A 251 13.32 20.12 6.91
N ASP A 252 14.48 19.65 7.32
CA ASP A 252 14.70 18.90 8.54
C ASP A 252 15.09 19.83 9.69
N ARG A 253 14.11 20.08 10.56
CA ARG A 253 14.21 20.98 11.70
C ARG A 253 15.02 20.30 12.82
N GLU A 254 16.27 20.71 13.01
CA GLU A 254 17.23 20.14 13.99
C GLU A 254 17.39 18.60 13.92
N ASN A 255 17.43 18.03 12.72
CA ASN A 255 17.63 16.58 12.50
C ASN A 255 16.56 15.68 13.16
N THR A 256 15.31 16.14 13.18
CA THR A 256 14.18 15.42 13.78
C THR A 256 13.43 14.56 12.78
N ALA A 257 13.56 14.83 11.47
CA ALA A 257 12.82 14.12 10.44
C ALA A 257 13.31 12.67 10.25
N PRO A 258 12.39 11.70 10.05
CA PRO A 258 12.77 10.33 9.71
C PRO A 258 13.47 10.28 8.35
N LYS A 259 14.46 9.40 8.22
CA LYS A 259 15.26 9.22 7.00
C LYS A 259 14.72 8.06 6.16
N PHE A 260 14.36 8.36 4.92
CA PHE A 260 13.95 7.39 3.93
C PHE A 260 14.85 7.49 2.69
N PRO A 261 15.09 6.37 1.97
CA PRO A 261 15.84 6.39 0.73
C PRO A 261 15.23 7.35 -0.30
N ASN A 262 16.09 7.92 -1.15
CA ASN A 262 15.69 8.73 -2.30
C ASN A 262 14.88 10.00 -1.97
N ILE A 263 14.89 10.46 -0.71
CA ILE A 263 14.40 11.77 -0.29
C ILE A 263 15.59 12.69 -0.02
N THR A 264 15.52 13.93 -0.49
CA THR A 264 16.52 14.96 -0.16
C THR A 264 16.16 15.61 1.18
N TYR A 265 17.16 15.80 2.06
CA TYR A 265 16.97 16.47 3.35
C TYR A 265 17.85 17.71 3.42
N VAL A 266 17.31 18.81 3.94
CA VAL A 266 18.02 20.08 4.13
C VAL A 266 17.83 20.53 5.57
N ALA A 267 18.92 20.76 6.29
CA ALA A 267 18.85 21.18 7.68
C ALA A 267 18.29 22.60 7.82
N ALA A 268 17.47 22.82 8.84
CA ALA A 268 16.99 24.13 9.25
C ALA A 268 16.89 24.23 10.78
N PRO A 269 16.95 25.45 11.35
CA PRO A 269 16.75 25.67 12.78
C PRO A 269 15.35 25.24 13.21
N LEU A 270 15.20 24.90 14.50
CA LEU A 270 13.89 24.61 15.10
C LEU A 270 12.88 25.72 14.80
N HIS A 271 11.67 25.29 14.44
CA HIS A 271 10.54 26.19 14.23
C HIS A 271 10.16 26.92 15.52
N ASN A 272 9.86 28.21 15.41
CA ASN A 272 9.43 29.06 16.52
C ASN A 272 8.20 29.90 16.13
N ALA A 273 7.01 29.44 16.52
CA ALA A 273 5.75 30.14 16.30
C ALA A 273 5.67 31.53 16.97
N ALA A 274 6.57 31.89 17.88
CA ALA A 274 6.63 33.24 18.46
C ALA A 274 7.39 34.24 17.56
N ASP A 275 8.28 33.76 16.68
CA ASP A 275 9.08 34.58 15.75
C ASP A 275 8.78 34.20 14.28
N ARG A 276 7.49 34.23 13.94
CA ARG A 276 6.97 33.84 12.62
C ARG A 276 7.59 34.62 11.45
N PRO A 277 7.81 35.95 11.54
CA PRO A 277 8.45 36.68 10.43
C PRO A 277 9.83 36.14 10.09
N ARG A 278 10.64 35.78 11.10
CA ARG A 278 11.94 35.17 10.89
C ARG A 278 11.82 33.75 10.32
N ASP A 279 10.93 32.92 10.86
CA ASP A 279 10.74 31.55 10.37
C ASP A 279 10.28 31.54 8.89
N LYS A 280 9.33 32.42 8.54
CA LYS A 280 8.88 32.65 7.16
C LYS A 280 10.03 33.03 6.23
N ALA A 281 10.92 33.92 6.67
CA ALA A 281 12.07 34.35 5.87
C ALA A 281 13.10 33.23 5.65
N ILE A 282 13.36 32.41 6.68
CA ILE A 282 14.24 31.22 6.56
C ILE A 282 13.64 30.23 5.56
N LEU A 283 12.36 29.93 5.69
CA LEU A 283 11.65 29.02 4.79
C LEU A 283 11.65 29.54 3.35
N GLN A 284 11.42 30.84 3.15
CA GLN A 284 11.46 31.43 1.81
C GLN A 284 12.85 31.34 1.18
N ALA A 285 13.91 31.68 1.93
CA ALA A 285 15.28 31.59 1.43
C ALA A 285 15.65 30.16 1.01
N LEU A 286 15.21 29.16 1.79
CA LEU A 286 15.38 27.74 1.42
C LEU A 286 14.58 27.38 0.17
N CYS A 287 13.32 27.83 0.06
CA CYS A 287 12.50 27.61 -1.13
C CYS A 287 13.15 28.18 -2.39
N ASP A 288 13.67 29.42 -2.32
CA ASP A 288 14.36 30.09 -3.42
C ASP A 288 15.64 29.34 -3.82
N GLN A 289 16.47 28.99 -2.84
CA GLN A 289 17.72 28.25 -3.07
C GLN A 289 17.48 26.90 -3.72
N LEU A 290 16.45 26.18 -3.28
CA LEU A 290 16.13 24.83 -3.73
C LEU A 290 15.27 24.81 -5.00
N LYS A 291 14.78 25.98 -5.45
CA LYS A 291 13.82 26.14 -6.55
C LYS A 291 12.54 25.35 -6.29
N VAL A 292 11.99 25.50 -5.09
CA VAL A 292 10.72 24.86 -4.68
C VAL A 292 9.58 25.48 -5.47
N THR A 293 8.75 24.64 -6.07
CA THR A 293 7.55 25.08 -6.81
C THR A 293 6.30 25.04 -5.94
N LEU A 294 6.26 24.14 -4.96
CA LEU A 294 5.14 23.97 -4.04
C LEU A 294 5.66 23.63 -2.64
N PHE A 295 5.02 24.19 -1.62
CA PHE A 295 5.37 23.97 -0.23
C PHE A 295 4.21 23.31 0.53
N ILE A 296 4.53 22.49 1.53
CA ILE A 296 3.58 22.05 2.55
C ILE A 296 4.29 21.92 3.89
N SER A 297 3.63 22.32 4.98
CA SER A 297 4.15 22.12 6.33
C SER A 297 3.57 20.86 6.96
N THR A 298 4.35 20.21 7.81
CA THR A 298 3.84 19.16 8.69
C THR A 298 2.90 19.69 9.77
N TYR A 299 2.84 21.01 9.97
CA TYR A 299 1.89 21.71 10.83
C TYR A 299 1.40 23.01 10.17
N TYR A 300 1.77 24.20 10.67
CA TYR A 300 1.21 25.48 10.19
C TYR A 300 2.22 26.50 9.67
N SER A 301 3.53 26.20 9.69
CA SER A 301 4.54 27.11 9.15
C SER A 301 4.34 27.35 7.64
N THR A 302 4.68 28.55 7.15
CA THR A 302 4.62 28.86 5.72
C THR A 302 5.86 29.64 5.28
N PRO A 303 6.22 29.62 3.98
CA PRO A 303 7.14 30.59 3.40
C PRO A 303 6.44 31.93 3.16
N GLN A 304 7.14 32.90 2.54
CA GLN A 304 6.60 34.25 2.30
C GLN A 304 5.84 34.35 0.97
N THR A 305 6.34 33.75 -0.10
CA THR A 305 5.81 33.90 -1.46
C THR A 305 5.65 32.57 -2.20
N THR A 306 6.39 31.53 -1.83
CA THR A 306 6.28 30.20 -2.44
C THR A 306 4.89 29.60 -2.22
N PRO A 307 4.13 29.25 -3.28
CA PRO A 307 2.79 28.68 -3.12
C PRO A 307 2.77 27.49 -2.17
N ALA A 308 1.75 27.41 -1.32
CA ALA A 308 1.63 26.33 -0.35
C ALA A 308 0.25 25.66 -0.35
N PHE A 309 0.26 24.37 -0.06
CA PHE A 309 -0.90 23.58 0.37
C PHE A 309 -0.79 23.31 1.88
N MET A 310 -1.92 22.99 2.50
CA MET A 310 -2.02 22.74 3.94
C MET A 310 -2.68 21.40 4.21
N LEU A 311 -2.12 20.61 5.12
CA LEU A 311 -2.86 19.53 5.77
C LEU A 311 -3.64 20.12 6.95
N VAL A 312 -4.94 19.86 7.03
CA VAL A 312 -5.82 20.30 8.11
C VAL A 312 -6.05 19.11 9.04
N PRO A 313 -5.30 19.01 10.16
CA PRO A 313 -5.39 17.87 11.05
C PRO A 313 -6.69 17.88 11.87
N ASP A 314 -7.19 19.07 12.21
CA ASP A 314 -8.43 19.26 12.96
C ASP A 314 -8.84 20.74 12.94
N MET A 315 -10.05 20.99 13.46
CA MET A 315 -10.58 22.31 13.81
C MET A 315 -10.92 22.37 15.31
N ILE A 316 -10.17 21.64 16.16
CA ILE A 316 -10.42 21.57 17.61
C ILE A 316 -10.42 22.95 18.25
N PRO A 317 -9.40 23.82 18.04
CA PRO A 317 -9.36 25.14 18.68
C PRO A 317 -10.59 25.99 18.35
N GLU A 318 -11.04 25.97 17.10
CA GLU A 318 -12.18 26.73 16.61
C GLU A 318 -13.51 26.15 17.11
N VAL A 319 -13.65 24.82 17.10
CA VAL A 319 -14.88 24.13 17.53
C VAL A 319 -15.07 24.18 19.04
N LEU A 320 -14.00 24.03 19.82
CA LEU A 320 -14.05 24.02 21.29
C LEU A 320 -13.83 25.40 21.92
N GLY A 321 -13.69 26.47 21.12
CA GLY A 321 -13.61 27.84 21.60
C GLY A 321 -12.33 28.17 22.39
N PHE A 322 -11.18 27.69 21.90
CA PHE A 322 -9.88 28.02 22.49
C PHE A 322 -9.55 29.51 22.27
N ASP A 323 -8.57 30.03 23.02
CA ASP A 323 -8.06 31.39 22.77
C ASP A 323 -7.21 31.42 21.50
N LEU A 324 -7.83 31.78 20.38
CA LEU A 324 -7.19 31.86 19.06
C LEU A 324 -6.12 32.96 18.97
N GLN A 325 -5.88 33.76 20.01
CA GLN A 325 -4.79 34.75 20.06
C GLN A 325 -3.43 34.13 20.42
N GLU A 326 -3.38 32.89 20.90
CA GLU A 326 -2.11 32.19 21.11
C GLU A 326 -1.29 32.09 19.81
N ALA A 327 0.04 32.09 19.93
CA ALA A 327 0.93 32.22 18.78
C ALA A 327 0.71 31.12 17.71
N GLN A 328 0.47 29.88 18.15
CA GLN A 328 0.21 28.73 17.28
C GLN A 328 -1.09 28.84 16.50
N TRP A 329 -2.15 29.41 17.09
CA TRP A 329 -3.46 29.53 16.43
C TRP A 329 -3.50 30.73 15.49
N ARG A 330 -2.80 31.81 15.83
CA ARG A 330 -2.53 32.90 14.87
C ARG A 330 -1.70 32.43 13.68
N GLU A 331 -0.75 31.52 13.89
CA GLU A 331 -0.03 30.89 12.78
C GLU A 331 -0.94 30.01 11.93
N LYS A 332 -1.78 29.17 12.55
CA LYS A 332 -2.81 28.39 11.84
C LYS A 332 -3.68 29.29 10.98
N ASP A 333 -4.20 30.38 11.54
CA ASP A 333 -5.04 31.34 10.82
C ASP A 333 -4.31 31.96 9.61
N GLU A 334 -3.08 32.41 9.80
CA GLU A 334 -2.26 32.94 8.69
C GLU A 334 -1.99 31.88 7.62
N ALA A 335 -1.72 30.64 8.02
CA ALA A 335 -1.49 29.53 7.10
C ALA A 335 -2.73 29.22 6.28
N ILE A 336 -3.92 29.24 6.92
CA ILE A 336 -5.18 29.05 6.24
C ILE A 336 -5.39 30.13 5.19
N HIS A 337 -5.17 31.41 5.51
CA HIS A 337 -5.29 32.50 4.54
C HIS A 337 -4.23 32.45 3.42
N TYR A 338 -3.05 31.91 3.71
CA TYR A 338 -1.93 31.83 2.78
C TYR A 338 -2.09 30.71 1.74
N CYS A 339 -2.57 29.54 2.18
CA CYS A 339 -2.55 28.33 1.37
C CYS A 339 -3.62 28.34 0.27
N ARG A 340 -3.30 27.70 -0.86
CA ARG A 340 -4.18 27.66 -2.04
C ARG A 340 -5.13 26.45 -2.06
N LYS A 341 -4.77 25.37 -1.36
CA LYS A 341 -5.51 24.11 -1.30
C LYS A 341 -5.28 23.43 0.06
N TYR A 342 -6.28 22.66 0.50
CA TYR A 342 -6.33 22.05 1.82
C TYR A 342 -6.61 20.56 1.69
N PHE A 343 -5.75 19.73 2.29
CA PHE A 343 -6.03 18.33 2.51
C PHE A 343 -6.69 18.19 3.88
N SER A 344 -7.95 17.78 3.90
CA SER A 344 -8.62 17.47 5.16
C SER A 344 -8.53 15.98 5.44
N ILE A 345 -8.21 15.61 6.68
CA ILE A 345 -8.12 14.19 7.06
C ILE A 345 -9.49 13.54 7.30
N SER A 346 -10.59 14.30 7.25
CA SER A 346 -11.96 13.81 7.30
C SER A 346 -12.95 14.78 6.64
N LEU A 347 -14.14 14.29 6.25
CA LEU A 347 -15.21 15.17 5.76
C LEU A 347 -15.67 16.13 6.86
N SER A 348 -15.69 15.71 8.12
CA SER A 348 -16.00 16.56 9.27
C SER A 348 -15.04 17.74 9.34
N SER A 349 -13.74 17.49 9.39
CA SER A 349 -12.73 18.56 9.46
C SER A 349 -12.79 19.49 8.24
N GLY A 350 -13.09 18.97 7.05
CA GLY A 350 -13.23 19.78 5.84
C GLY A 350 -14.49 20.65 5.85
N ARG A 351 -15.59 20.16 6.45
CA ARG A 351 -16.81 20.94 6.69
C ARG A 351 -16.57 22.02 7.74
N ASP A 352 -15.90 21.69 8.85
CA ASP A 352 -15.59 22.65 9.89
C ASP A 352 -14.63 23.73 9.40
N LEU A 353 -13.62 23.39 8.59
CA LEU A 353 -12.75 24.37 7.94
C LEU A 353 -13.58 25.41 7.18
N ARG A 354 -14.50 24.97 6.32
CA ARG A 354 -15.36 25.88 5.55
C ARG A 354 -16.39 26.63 6.40
N ARG A 355 -16.80 26.05 7.53
CA ARG A 355 -17.69 26.71 8.49
C ARG A 355 -17.01 27.93 9.13
N PHE A 356 -15.75 27.80 9.53
CA PHE A 356 -15.00 28.88 10.16
C PHE A 356 -14.32 29.82 9.14
N TYR A 357 -14.02 29.31 7.94
CA TYR A 357 -13.39 30.03 6.84
C TYR A 357 -14.26 29.95 5.57
N PRO A 358 -15.44 30.62 5.54
CA PRO A 358 -16.42 30.50 4.46
C PRO A 358 -15.95 31.04 3.10
N GLN A 359 -14.85 31.78 3.07
CA GLN A 359 -14.17 32.20 1.84
C GLN A 359 -13.48 31.05 1.09
N ILE A 360 -13.28 29.90 1.73
CA ILE A 360 -12.68 28.71 1.11
C ILE A 360 -13.75 27.97 0.31
N SER A 361 -13.57 27.92 -1.00
CA SER A 361 -14.45 27.16 -1.90
C SER A 361 -14.25 25.65 -1.76
N GLU A 362 -15.30 24.88 -2.06
CA GLU A 362 -15.30 23.42 -1.89
C GLU A 362 -14.26 22.70 -2.76
N ASP A 363 -13.99 23.20 -3.97
CA ASP A 363 -12.97 22.67 -4.88
C ASP A 363 -11.53 22.83 -4.37
N ARG A 364 -11.32 23.64 -3.33
CA ARG A 364 -10.02 23.79 -2.65
C ARG A 364 -9.83 22.82 -1.49
N VAL A 365 -10.84 22.05 -1.12
CA VAL A 365 -10.76 21.08 -0.01
C VAL A 365 -10.81 19.67 -0.56
N VAL A 366 -9.74 18.91 -0.33
CA VAL A 366 -9.62 17.52 -0.77
C VAL A 366 -9.55 16.63 0.46
N ASN A 367 -10.41 15.61 0.53
CA ASN A 367 -10.39 14.67 1.63
C ASN A 367 -9.30 13.61 1.38
N ALA A 368 -8.32 13.57 2.27
CA ALA A 368 -7.23 12.62 2.28
C ALA A 368 -7.26 11.88 3.63
N TYR A 369 -8.11 10.85 3.70
CA TYR A 369 -8.31 10.06 4.92
C TYR A 369 -7.00 9.42 5.38
N CYS A 370 -6.74 9.45 6.69
CA CYS A 370 -5.59 8.74 7.25
C CYS A 370 -5.72 7.23 7.05
N GLY A 371 -4.58 6.54 7.07
CA GLY A 371 -4.51 5.07 7.08
C GLY A 371 -4.05 4.50 8.41
N SER A 372 -3.81 3.20 8.42
CA SER A 372 -3.12 2.52 9.51
C SER A 372 -2.29 1.35 9.00
N ASP A 373 -1.10 1.16 9.58
CA ASP A 373 -0.27 -0.04 9.38
C ASP A 373 -0.47 -1.06 10.52
N PHE A 374 -1.42 -0.80 11.42
CA PHE A 374 -1.63 -1.61 12.60
C PHE A 374 -2.25 -2.93 12.21
N ARG A 375 -1.84 -3.99 12.90
CA ARG A 375 -2.34 -5.35 12.68
C ARG A 375 -2.51 -6.08 13.98
N THR A 376 -3.40 -7.05 13.96
CA THR A 376 -3.61 -7.98 15.07
C THR A 376 -2.31 -8.71 15.40
N GLN A 377 -1.91 -8.68 16.67
CA GLN A 377 -0.70 -9.34 17.16
C GLN A 377 -0.97 -10.79 17.59
N SER A 378 0.07 -11.62 17.63
CA SER A 378 -0.04 -12.98 18.14
C SER A 378 -0.31 -12.98 19.64
N ALA A 379 -0.96 -14.05 20.13
CA ALA A 379 -1.20 -14.23 21.57
C ALA A 379 0.11 -14.19 22.37
N GLU A 380 1.19 -14.78 21.85
CA GLU A 380 2.51 -14.75 22.47
C GLU A 380 3.06 -13.31 22.62
N ALA A 381 2.97 -12.49 21.57
CA ALA A 381 3.41 -11.10 21.64
C ALA A 381 2.60 -10.28 22.66
N VAL A 382 1.28 -10.50 22.70
CA VAL A 382 0.39 -9.89 23.69
C VAL A 382 0.73 -10.33 25.11
N ASP A 383 1.03 -11.62 25.33
CA ASP A 383 1.41 -12.14 26.64
C ASP A 383 2.76 -11.58 27.10
N LEU A 384 3.74 -11.47 26.20
CA LEU A 384 5.03 -10.82 26.49
C LEU A 384 4.86 -9.34 26.85
N PHE A 385 4.01 -8.61 26.11
CA PHE A 385 3.65 -7.23 26.44
C PHE A 385 3.02 -7.14 27.84
N ARG A 386 2.04 -7.98 28.15
CA ARG A 386 1.37 -8.00 29.46
C ARG A 386 2.34 -8.31 30.60
N GLN A 387 3.26 -9.26 30.40
CA GLN A 387 4.31 -9.57 31.38
C GLN A 387 5.26 -8.38 31.60
N ARG A 388 5.72 -7.75 30.50
CA ARG A 388 6.62 -6.58 30.54
C ARG A 388 6.04 -5.43 31.36
N TYR A 389 4.75 -5.15 31.18
CA TYR A 389 4.06 -4.05 31.86
C TYR A 389 3.27 -4.48 33.10
N ARG A 390 3.38 -5.75 33.52
CA ARG A 390 2.72 -6.32 34.71
C ARG A 390 1.19 -6.20 34.69
N ILE A 391 0.58 -6.34 33.52
CA ILE A 391 -0.86 -6.30 33.31
C ILE A 391 -1.44 -7.70 33.50
N THR A 392 -1.86 -7.99 34.74
CA THR A 392 -2.31 -9.35 35.14
C THR A 392 -3.79 -9.62 34.89
N ARG A 393 -4.62 -8.57 34.80
CA ARG A 393 -6.07 -8.66 34.57
C ARG A 393 -6.44 -8.37 33.11
N PRO A 394 -7.59 -8.86 32.60
CA PRO A 394 -8.21 -8.31 31.39
C PRO A 394 -8.38 -6.79 31.54
N TYR A 395 -8.27 -6.03 30.46
CA TYR A 395 -8.24 -4.58 30.58
C TYR A 395 -9.03 -3.84 29.51
N PHE A 396 -9.55 -2.68 29.93
CA PHE A 396 -10.01 -1.63 29.01
C PHE A 396 -8.85 -0.71 28.69
N MET A 397 -8.79 -0.25 27.45
CA MET A 397 -7.76 0.68 27.00
C MET A 397 -8.35 2.08 26.83
N LEU A 398 -7.58 3.09 27.25
CA LEU A 398 -7.84 4.52 27.02
C LEU A 398 -6.67 5.13 26.24
N SER A 399 -6.97 6.03 25.32
CA SER A 399 -5.96 6.84 24.61
C SER A 399 -6.08 8.30 25.11
N GLY A 400 -5.30 8.62 26.14
CA GLY A 400 -5.44 9.83 26.95
C GLY A 400 -6.55 9.76 28.01
N SER A 401 -6.39 10.50 29.12
CA SER A 401 -7.34 10.54 30.24
C SER A 401 -8.02 11.91 30.42
N LYS A 402 -7.25 13.02 30.47
CA LYS A 402 -7.76 14.31 31.01
C LYS A 402 -8.22 15.38 30.01
N THR A 403 -7.90 15.30 28.73
CA THR A 403 -8.22 16.46 27.86
C THR A 403 -9.74 16.54 27.69
N HIS A 404 -10.29 17.76 27.80
CA HIS A 404 -11.73 18.03 27.66
C HIS A 404 -12.33 17.37 26.41
N SER A 405 -11.54 17.32 25.32
CA SER A 405 -11.91 16.62 24.09
C SER A 405 -12.01 15.11 24.24
N LYS A 406 -11.14 14.41 24.97
CA LYS A 406 -11.09 12.93 25.03
C LYS A 406 -12.10 12.34 26.02
N ASN A 407 -12.55 13.15 27.00
CA ASN A 407 -13.70 12.86 27.87
C ASN A 407 -13.57 11.55 28.67
N GLY A 408 -12.38 11.26 29.20
CA GLY A 408 -12.12 10.04 29.99
C GLY A 408 -12.98 9.91 31.25
N GLU A 409 -13.49 11.02 31.78
CA GLU A 409 -14.45 11.07 32.88
C GLU A 409 -15.67 10.16 32.65
N LEU A 410 -16.26 10.20 31.45
CA LEU A 410 -17.41 9.35 31.11
C LEU A 410 -17.10 7.85 31.28
N PHE A 411 -15.89 7.44 30.90
CA PHE A 411 -15.45 6.06 31.10
C PHE A 411 -15.34 5.74 32.59
N PHE A 412 -14.68 6.57 33.39
CA PHE A 412 -14.48 6.30 34.81
C PHE A 412 -15.81 6.29 35.59
N GLU A 413 -16.73 7.20 35.31
CA GLU A 413 -18.07 7.21 35.91
C GLU A 413 -18.86 5.94 35.58
N ALA A 414 -18.80 5.47 34.33
CA ALA A 414 -19.44 4.22 33.93
C ALA A 414 -18.73 2.99 34.52
N PHE A 415 -17.40 3.01 34.58
CA PHE A 415 -16.59 1.96 35.18
C PHE A 415 -16.91 1.82 36.68
N ALA A 416 -17.15 2.92 37.38
CA ALA A 416 -17.62 2.94 38.77
C ALA A 416 -18.92 2.14 38.96
N ARG A 417 -19.80 2.04 37.95
CA ARG A 417 -21.06 1.28 38.05
C ARG A 417 -20.89 -0.23 37.97
N LEU A 418 -19.68 -0.74 37.69
CA LEU A 418 -19.39 -2.18 37.78
C LEU A 418 -19.34 -2.70 39.23
N GLY A 419 -19.35 -1.81 40.24
CA GLY A 419 -19.29 -2.22 41.65
C GLY A 419 -18.00 -2.97 41.97
N ASP A 420 -18.07 -4.03 42.77
CA ASP A 420 -16.89 -4.80 43.16
C ASP A 420 -16.23 -5.53 41.98
N ARG A 421 -16.97 -5.75 40.88
CA ARG A 421 -16.43 -6.35 39.65
C ARG A 421 -15.34 -5.49 38.99
N ARG A 422 -15.15 -4.24 39.40
CA ARG A 422 -14.01 -3.43 38.95
C ARG A 422 -12.67 -4.12 39.22
N GLY A 423 -12.56 -4.83 40.35
CA GLY A 423 -11.35 -5.59 40.72
C GLY A 423 -10.98 -6.71 39.74
N ASP A 424 -11.91 -7.11 38.86
CA ASP A 424 -11.66 -8.10 37.81
C ASP A 424 -10.84 -7.53 36.64
N PHE A 425 -10.74 -6.20 36.54
CA PHE A 425 -10.17 -5.51 35.39
C PHE A 425 -8.94 -4.67 35.74
N ALA A 426 -8.16 -4.39 34.71
CA ALA A 426 -7.20 -3.31 34.69
C ALA A 426 -7.66 -2.20 33.73
N VAL A 427 -7.12 -1.00 33.92
CA VAL A 427 -7.27 0.13 32.99
C VAL A 427 -5.88 0.47 32.47
N VAL A 428 -5.70 0.34 31.16
CA VAL A 428 -4.46 0.72 30.48
C VAL A 428 -4.68 2.04 29.78
N CYS A 429 -3.98 3.09 30.19
CA CYS A 429 -4.05 4.41 29.56
C CYS A 429 -2.74 4.72 28.87
N THR A 430 -2.78 5.10 27.59
CA THR A 430 -1.58 5.46 26.82
C THR A 430 -1.60 6.94 26.40
N CYS A 431 -0.43 7.59 26.45
CA CYS A 431 -0.20 8.96 26.00
C CYS A 431 1.15 9.04 25.25
N THR A 432 1.32 10.05 24.41
CA THR A 432 2.47 10.07 23.48
C THR A 432 3.71 10.81 24.00
N ASN A 433 3.65 11.52 25.14
CA ASN A 433 4.80 12.33 25.62
C ASN A 433 5.03 12.28 27.14
N SER A 434 4.13 11.68 27.91
CA SER A 434 4.27 11.52 29.34
C SER A 434 3.51 10.28 29.79
N MET A 435 4.03 9.61 30.82
CA MET A 435 3.32 8.53 31.48
C MET A 435 2.05 9.13 32.09
N PRO A 436 0.84 8.73 31.63
CA PRO A 436 -0.38 9.26 32.21
C PRO A 436 -0.46 8.78 33.67
N THR A 437 -0.74 9.70 34.57
CA THR A 437 -1.08 9.37 35.96
C THR A 437 -2.57 9.41 36.10
N LEU A 438 -3.14 8.46 36.85
CA LEU A 438 -4.54 8.54 37.22
C LEU A 438 -4.78 9.80 38.03
N GLU A 439 -5.72 10.61 37.57
CA GLU A 439 -6.10 11.84 38.24
C GLU A 439 -6.73 11.54 39.60
N PRO A 440 -6.46 12.34 40.64
CA PRO A 440 -7.03 12.12 41.97
C PRO A 440 -8.56 12.03 41.96
N GLU A 441 -9.22 12.80 41.10
CA GLU A 441 -10.67 12.78 40.93
C GLU A 441 -11.21 11.43 40.42
N PHE A 442 -10.42 10.66 39.66
CA PHE A 442 -10.82 9.35 39.13
C PHE A 442 -10.40 8.17 40.01
N MET A 443 -9.52 8.37 40.99
CA MET A 443 -9.13 7.32 41.94
C MET A 443 -10.34 6.68 42.63
N GLN A 444 -11.34 7.48 43.00
CA GLN A 444 -12.57 6.99 43.63
C GLN A 444 -13.37 6.02 42.74
N HIS A 445 -13.21 6.11 41.42
CA HIS A 445 -13.94 5.28 40.47
C HIS A 445 -13.26 3.93 40.19
N MET A 446 -12.00 3.75 40.59
CA MET A 446 -11.24 2.52 40.31
C MET A 446 -11.58 1.35 41.24
N GLY A 447 -11.89 1.61 42.52
CA GLY A 447 -11.98 0.54 43.52
C GLY A 447 -10.69 -0.29 43.58
N GLU A 448 -10.79 -1.61 43.44
CA GLU A 448 -9.64 -2.53 43.42
C GLU A 448 -8.99 -2.72 42.04
N ALA A 449 -9.49 -2.04 40.99
CA ALA A 449 -8.91 -2.14 39.66
C ALA A 449 -7.48 -1.57 39.62
N SER A 450 -6.59 -2.22 38.87
CA SER A 450 -5.24 -1.69 38.65
C SER A 450 -5.21 -0.69 37.51
N PHE A 451 -4.49 0.43 37.68
CA PHE A 451 -4.26 1.43 36.63
C PHE A 451 -2.83 1.33 36.09
N HIS A 452 -2.70 1.32 34.77
CA HIS A 452 -1.42 1.25 34.07
C HIS A 452 -1.33 2.40 33.08
N GLY A 453 -0.64 3.47 33.48
CA GLY A 453 -0.32 4.56 32.57
C GLY A 453 0.96 4.24 31.83
N LEU A 454 0.93 4.20 30.49
CA LEU A 454 2.04 3.77 29.65
C LEU A 454 2.38 4.78 28.55
N VAL A 455 3.66 4.80 28.15
CA VAL A 455 4.13 5.41 26.90
C VAL A 455 4.64 4.27 26.03
N LEU A 456 3.98 4.04 24.90
CA LEU A 456 4.20 2.87 24.05
C LEU A 456 4.76 3.28 22.70
N ASN A 457 5.71 2.49 22.19
CA ASN A 457 6.07 2.51 20.77
C ASN A 457 4.97 1.82 19.94
N ASP A 458 5.03 1.91 18.62
CA ASP A 458 4.00 1.34 17.73
C ASP A 458 3.88 -0.20 17.85
N GLU A 459 4.93 -0.93 18.21
CA GLU A 459 4.89 -2.40 18.37
C GLU A 459 4.15 -2.79 19.66
N ASP A 460 4.52 -2.19 20.79
CA ASP A 460 3.86 -2.39 22.07
C ASP A 460 2.41 -1.85 22.04
N LEU A 461 2.15 -0.75 21.32
CA LEU A 461 0.80 -0.20 21.17
C LEU A 461 -0.13 -1.15 20.42
N GLN A 462 0.37 -1.86 19.41
CA GLN A 462 -0.41 -2.90 18.72
C GLN A 462 -0.70 -4.09 19.61
N CYS A 463 0.25 -4.47 20.49
CA CYS A 463 0.01 -5.51 21.49
C CYS A 463 -1.02 -5.06 22.54
N ALA A 464 -0.98 -3.78 22.93
CA ALA A 464 -1.96 -3.19 23.84
C ALA A 464 -3.37 -3.20 23.25
N TYR A 465 -3.54 -2.81 21.98
CA TYR A 465 -4.86 -2.91 21.34
C TYR A 465 -5.29 -4.39 21.21
N SER A 466 -4.42 -5.26 20.69
CA SER A 466 -4.75 -6.67 20.43
C SER A 466 -5.13 -7.43 21.71
N GLY A 467 -4.57 -7.05 22.86
CA GLY A 467 -4.87 -7.65 24.16
C GLY A 467 -6.02 -7.02 24.94
N ALA A 468 -6.56 -5.89 24.49
CA ALA A 468 -7.60 -5.17 25.21
C ALA A 468 -9.00 -5.80 25.02
N LEU A 469 -9.85 -5.67 26.05
CA LEU A 469 -11.28 -5.96 25.95
C LEU A 469 -11.95 -5.01 24.96
N ALA A 470 -11.66 -3.72 25.09
CA ALA A 470 -12.03 -2.70 24.13
C ALA A 470 -11.17 -1.45 24.33
N LEU A 471 -11.04 -0.65 23.27
CA LEU A 471 -10.73 0.76 23.40
C LEU A 471 -12.00 1.51 23.82
N ALA A 472 -11.97 2.21 24.94
CA ALA A 472 -12.98 3.21 25.29
C ALA A 472 -12.46 4.60 24.89
N TYR A 473 -13.15 5.24 23.96
CA TYR A 473 -12.75 6.51 23.37
C TYR A 473 -13.94 7.46 23.18
N PRO A 474 -14.56 7.92 24.28
CA PRO A 474 -15.77 8.76 24.24
C PRO A 474 -15.50 10.23 23.88
N SER A 475 -14.64 10.47 22.89
CA SER A 475 -14.21 11.81 22.52
C SER A 475 -15.36 12.72 22.11
N ARG A 476 -15.35 13.97 22.56
CA ARG A 476 -16.29 15.04 22.20
C ARG A 476 -16.00 15.63 20.82
N TYR A 477 -14.76 15.53 20.35
CA TYR A 477 -14.39 15.96 19.01
C TYR A 477 -13.05 15.35 18.60
N GLU A 478 -12.98 14.83 17.37
CA GLU A 478 -11.75 14.40 16.73
C GLU A 478 -11.62 14.93 15.30
N GLY A 479 -10.37 15.22 14.91
CA GLY A 479 -10.04 15.51 13.53
C GLY A 479 -10.22 14.30 12.60
N PHE A 480 -9.93 13.08 13.10
CA PHE A 480 -10.13 11.82 12.36
C PHE A 480 -10.60 10.65 13.25
N GLY A 481 -9.82 10.27 14.27
CA GLY A 481 -10.09 9.07 15.07
C GLY A 481 -9.07 7.93 14.86
N LEU A 482 -7.78 8.26 14.72
CA LEU A 482 -6.70 7.28 14.58
C LEU A 482 -6.74 6.15 15.64
N PRO A 483 -6.99 6.42 16.95
CA PRO A 483 -7.08 5.35 17.94
C PRO A 483 -8.20 4.34 17.65
N VAL A 484 -9.35 4.81 17.15
CA VAL A 484 -10.48 3.93 16.78
C VAL A 484 -10.10 3.05 15.58
N LEU A 485 -9.49 3.64 14.55
CA LEU A 485 -8.99 2.89 13.39
C LEU A 485 -7.95 1.83 13.80
N GLU A 486 -7.00 2.21 14.65
CA GLU A 486 -5.92 1.35 15.13
C GLU A 486 -6.43 0.20 16.00
N ALA A 487 -7.39 0.46 16.89
CA ALA A 487 -8.05 -0.57 17.68
C ALA A 487 -8.72 -1.61 16.78
N MET A 488 -9.54 -1.14 15.82
CA MET A 488 -10.23 -2.01 14.86
C MET A 488 -9.25 -2.88 14.05
N ALA A 489 -8.16 -2.29 13.54
CA ALA A 489 -7.12 -3.01 12.79
C ALA A 489 -6.37 -4.08 13.64
N CYS A 490 -6.37 -3.92 14.95
CA CYS A 490 -5.80 -4.86 15.91
C CYS A 490 -6.82 -5.87 16.49
N SER A 491 -7.98 -6.07 15.86
CA SER A 491 -9.06 -6.93 16.40
C SER A 491 -9.55 -6.51 17.80
N CYS A 492 -9.46 -5.21 18.10
CA CYS A 492 -9.92 -4.63 19.36
C CYS A 492 -11.27 -3.92 19.14
N PRO A 493 -12.35 -4.34 19.80
CA PRO A 493 -13.60 -3.57 19.79
C PRO A 493 -13.37 -2.13 20.26
N ALA A 494 -14.10 -1.17 19.67
CA ALA A 494 -14.03 0.22 20.08
C ALA A 494 -15.41 0.73 20.53
N ILE A 495 -15.41 1.49 21.63
CA ILE A 495 -16.54 2.26 22.14
C ILE A 495 -16.21 3.73 21.92
N THR A 496 -17.05 4.46 21.19
CA THR A 496 -16.77 5.86 20.85
C THR A 496 -18.06 6.67 20.71
N CYS A 497 -17.96 7.94 20.30
CA CYS A 497 -19.10 8.85 20.15
C CYS A 497 -19.54 8.99 18.69
N HIS A 498 -20.82 9.28 18.46
CA HIS A 498 -21.37 9.51 17.13
C HIS A 498 -21.29 11.00 16.73
N ASN A 499 -20.08 11.57 16.76
CA ASN A 499 -19.81 12.99 16.52
C ASN A 499 -18.53 13.20 15.68
N SER A 500 -18.38 14.39 15.11
CA SER A 500 -17.19 14.76 14.30
C SER A 500 -16.87 13.71 13.21
N SER A 501 -15.62 13.27 13.14
CA SER A 501 -15.10 12.28 12.20
C SER A 501 -15.29 10.82 12.64
N LEU A 502 -15.70 10.57 13.88
CA LEU A 502 -15.82 9.22 14.44
C LEU A 502 -16.87 8.32 13.74
N PRO A 503 -18.00 8.84 13.24
CA PRO A 503 -18.90 8.09 12.35
C PRO A 503 -18.26 7.69 11.01
N GLU A 504 -17.36 8.52 10.48
CA GLU A 504 -16.67 8.24 9.21
C GLU A 504 -15.69 7.08 9.36
N VAL A 505 -14.96 7.06 10.49
CA VAL A 505 -13.97 6.01 10.80
C VAL A 505 -14.65 4.74 11.34
N GLY A 506 -15.53 4.86 12.34
CA GLY A 506 -16.11 3.73 13.05
C GLY A 506 -17.21 2.98 12.28
N GLY A 507 -17.91 3.64 11.35
CA GLY A 507 -18.98 3.02 10.58
C GLY A 507 -20.01 2.28 11.46
N ASP A 508 -20.37 1.06 11.11
CA ASP A 508 -21.22 0.16 11.90
C ASP A 508 -20.41 -0.82 12.78
N ALA A 509 -19.09 -0.64 12.85
CA ALA A 509 -18.16 -1.57 13.51
C ALA A 509 -17.92 -1.27 15.00
N VAL A 510 -18.37 -0.11 15.49
CA VAL A 510 -18.12 0.37 16.84
C VAL A 510 -19.41 0.49 17.65
N ILE A 511 -19.28 0.53 18.98
CA ILE A 511 -20.39 0.86 19.86
C ILE A 511 -20.40 2.38 20.06
N TYR A 512 -21.44 3.04 19.57
CA TYR A 512 -21.63 4.45 19.82
C TYR A 512 -22.32 4.71 21.15
N VAL A 513 -21.82 5.72 21.86
CA VAL A 513 -22.43 6.29 23.07
C VAL A 513 -22.54 7.79 22.93
N ASP A 514 -23.49 8.38 23.63
CA ASP A 514 -23.56 9.82 23.81
C ASP A 514 -22.46 10.29 24.81
N PRO A 515 -21.72 11.38 24.52
CA PRO A 515 -20.59 11.84 25.33
C PRO A 515 -20.97 12.28 26.75
N ASP A 516 -22.26 12.47 27.04
CA ASP A 516 -22.79 12.87 28.34
C ASP A 516 -23.65 11.77 28.99
N ASN A 517 -23.68 10.56 28.42
CA ASN A 517 -24.55 9.47 28.88
C ASN A 517 -23.78 8.29 29.50
N VAL A 518 -23.67 8.34 30.82
CA VAL A 518 -22.99 7.30 31.62
C VAL A 518 -23.68 5.94 31.50
N ASP A 519 -25.00 5.89 31.37
CA ASP A 519 -25.75 4.63 31.23
C ASP A 519 -25.39 3.90 29.93
N GLN A 520 -25.26 4.63 28.83
CA GLN A 520 -24.85 4.07 27.54
C GLN A 520 -23.40 3.58 27.58
N MET A 521 -22.48 4.36 28.19
CA MET A 521 -21.11 3.91 28.38
C MET A 521 -21.05 2.64 29.24
N TYR A 522 -21.79 2.58 30.35
CA TYR A 522 -21.86 1.37 31.18
C TYR A 522 -22.39 0.16 30.41
N ALA A 523 -23.47 0.32 29.65
CA ALA A 523 -24.01 -0.74 28.80
C ALA A 523 -23.00 -1.19 27.73
N ALA A 524 -22.23 -0.26 27.16
CA ALA A 524 -21.18 -0.57 26.20
C ALA A 524 -20.01 -1.35 26.84
N LEU A 525 -19.59 -0.97 28.06
CA LEU A 525 -18.58 -1.72 28.81
C LEU A 525 -19.01 -3.15 29.10
N LEU A 526 -20.30 -3.39 29.40
CA LEU A 526 -20.85 -4.74 29.55
C LEU A 526 -20.92 -5.49 28.21
N ALA A 527 -21.31 -4.80 27.13
CA ALA A 527 -21.47 -5.39 25.81
C ALA A 527 -20.16 -5.99 25.26
N VAL A 528 -19.03 -5.30 25.44
CA VAL A 528 -17.72 -5.77 24.96
C VAL A 528 -17.13 -6.92 25.78
N GLN A 529 -17.66 -7.15 26.99
CA GLN A 529 -17.31 -8.32 27.82
C GLN A 529 -18.05 -9.59 27.38
N ASP A 530 -19.16 -9.47 26.65
CA ASP A 530 -19.96 -10.62 26.21
C ASP A 530 -19.20 -11.42 25.14
N PRO A 531 -18.76 -12.65 25.43
CA PRO A 531 -17.99 -13.46 24.50
C PRO A 531 -18.78 -13.82 23.23
N SER A 532 -20.12 -13.80 23.29
CA SER A 532 -20.97 -14.10 22.14
C SER A 532 -21.03 -12.97 21.12
N ARG A 533 -20.80 -11.72 21.56
CA ARG A 533 -20.87 -10.51 20.73
C ARG A 533 -19.51 -10.09 20.19
N ARG A 534 -18.43 -10.43 20.90
CA ARG A 534 -17.06 -10.05 20.53
C ARG A 534 -16.68 -10.44 19.08
N PRO A 535 -16.98 -11.65 18.56
CA PRO A 535 -16.62 -12.01 17.19
C PRO A 535 -17.22 -11.09 16.13
N ASP A 536 -18.45 -10.61 16.34
CA ASP A 536 -19.13 -9.68 15.43
C ASP A 536 -18.43 -8.32 15.40
N PHE A 537 -18.12 -7.75 16.58
CA PHE A 537 -17.37 -6.48 16.67
C PHE A 537 -15.99 -6.58 16.01
N VAL A 538 -15.28 -7.69 16.23
CA VAL A 538 -13.96 -7.92 15.63
C VAL A 538 -14.05 -8.02 14.11
N ALA A 539 -14.99 -8.82 13.59
CA ALA A 539 -15.15 -9.00 12.15
C ALA A 539 -15.50 -7.68 11.44
N LYS A 540 -16.45 -6.91 12.00
CA LYS A 540 -16.80 -5.59 11.45
C LYS A 540 -15.66 -4.59 11.57
N GLY A 541 -14.95 -4.58 12.70
CA GLY A 541 -13.79 -3.71 12.93
C GLY A 541 -12.70 -3.92 11.88
N LEU A 542 -12.30 -5.16 11.66
CA LEU A 542 -11.28 -5.50 10.66
C LEU A 542 -11.72 -5.07 9.25
N ALA A 543 -12.94 -5.42 8.85
CA ALA A 543 -13.49 -5.06 7.54
C ALA A 543 -13.59 -3.53 7.34
N GLN A 544 -13.95 -2.78 8.39
CA GLN A 544 -14.00 -1.33 8.34
C GLN A 544 -12.59 -0.72 8.27
N ALA A 545 -11.62 -1.26 9.01
CA ALA A 545 -10.25 -0.77 9.03
C ALA A 545 -9.53 -0.94 7.68
N GLU A 546 -9.82 -2.01 6.93
CA GLU A 546 -9.26 -2.27 5.59
C GLU A 546 -9.57 -1.16 4.55
N ARG A 547 -10.58 -0.32 4.82
CA ARG A 547 -10.96 0.79 3.95
C ARG A 547 -10.03 2.00 4.04
N PHE A 548 -9.07 1.99 4.97
CA PHE A 548 -8.20 3.12 5.27
C PHE A 548 -6.74 2.73 5.12
N SER A 549 -6.05 3.29 4.13
CA SER A 549 -4.63 3.02 3.90
C SER A 549 -3.82 4.31 3.71
N TRP A 550 -2.58 4.29 4.19
CA TRP A 550 -1.65 5.41 3.98
C TRP A 550 -1.34 5.62 2.51
N ARG A 551 -1.39 4.52 1.73
CA ARG A 551 -1.21 4.53 0.28
C ARG A 551 -2.29 5.36 -0.42
N ASP A 552 -3.54 5.19 -0.04
CA ASP A 552 -4.65 5.96 -0.64
C ASP A 552 -4.50 7.45 -0.31
N MET A 553 -4.18 7.78 0.95
CA MET A 553 -3.88 9.16 1.35
C MET A 553 -2.74 9.76 0.52
N ALA A 554 -1.63 9.03 0.39
CA ALA A 554 -0.44 9.45 -0.35
C ALA A 554 -0.74 9.66 -1.84
N ASN A 555 -1.53 8.77 -2.45
CA ASN A 555 -1.96 8.87 -3.85
C ASN A 555 -2.88 10.07 -4.07
N THR A 556 -3.84 10.30 -3.18
CA THR A 556 -4.74 11.47 -3.22
C THR A 556 -3.95 12.77 -3.16
N MET A 557 -2.99 12.87 -2.23
CA MET A 557 -2.14 14.06 -2.11
C MET A 557 -1.22 14.23 -3.32
N GLU A 558 -0.61 13.15 -3.81
CA GLU A 558 0.27 13.15 -4.99
C GLU A 558 -0.47 13.65 -6.25
N ALA A 559 -1.71 13.22 -6.46
CA ALA A 559 -2.52 13.66 -7.60
C ALA A 559 -2.72 15.19 -7.58
N GLU A 560 -3.01 15.76 -6.41
CA GLU A 560 -3.21 17.21 -6.25
C GLU A 560 -1.90 17.99 -6.41
N PHE A 561 -0.80 17.46 -5.89
CA PHE A 561 0.53 18.05 -6.12
C PHE A 561 0.90 18.07 -7.60
N ALA A 562 0.63 16.99 -8.33
CA ALA A 562 0.96 16.91 -9.75
C ALA A 562 0.02 17.71 -10.66
N ALA A 563 -1.21 17.96 -10.20
CA ALA A 563 -2.15 18.86 -10.87
C ALA A 563 -1.79 20.35 -10.69
N PHE A 564 -0.95 20.69 -9.70
CA PHE A 564 -0.57 22.06 -9.44
C PHE A 564 0.15 22.72 -10.63
N ARG A 565 -0.21 23.97 -10.91
CA ARG A 565 0.43 24.86 -11.89
C ARG A 565 0.72 26.18 -11.16
N ALA A 566 1.98 26.61 -11.19
CA ALA A 566 2.51 27.72 -10.38
C ALA A 566 1.84 29.07 -10.67
#